data_AF-A0AAD5D8R8-F1
#
_entry.id   AF-A0AAD5D8R8-F1
#
_cell.length_a   1.000
_cell.length_b   1.000
_cell.length_c   1.000
_cell.angle_alpha   90.00
_cell.angle_beta   90.00
_cell.angle_gamma   90.00
#
_symmetry.space_group_name_H-M   'P 1'
#
loop_
_entity.id
_entity.type
_entity.pdbx_description
1 polymer ?
#
loop_
_entity_poly.entity_id
_entity_poly.type
_entity_poly.pdbx_seq_one_letter_code
_entity_poly.pdbx_strand_id
1 'polypeptide(L)'
;MGIALPQFLLNIEGASGGILLLWIVGVCILLPLVVAVVYLSKSSKYTGNNVMHQTLSAYYYFMKPSLAPSKVMDVLIKAAEYMEIPIRRSDGEPLQKLFLLVRSELNLDLKNNPKQEQAKFWKQHPALVKTELLIQAHLTRETTTLTPELQSDYK
;
A
#
# COMPACT_ATOMS: atom_id res chain seq x y z
N MET A 1 -12.02 35.30 -42.89
CA MET A 1 -12.24 34.35 -41.77
C MET A 1 -12.00 35.12 -40.48
N GLY A 2 -13.05 35.44 -39.71
CA GLY A 2 -12.93 36.19 -38.45
C GLY A 2 -12.98 35.25 -37.25
N ILE A 3 -12.21 35.54 -36.19
CA ILE A 3 -12.27 34.80 -34.93
C ILE A 3 -13.36 35.39 -34.04
N ALA A 4 -14.18 34.54 -33.42
CA ALA A 4 -15.26 34.96 -32.51
C ALA A 4 -14.76 35.30 -31.08
N LEU A 5 -13.46 35.51 -30.92
CA LEU A 5 -12.85 35.81 -29.63
C LEU A 5 -13.08 37.31 -29.30
N PRO A 6 -13.58 37.67 -28.10
CA PRO A 6 -13.82 39.06 -27.75
C PRO A 6 -12.53 39.88 -27.81
N GLN A 7 -12.60 41.05 -28.47
CA GLN A 7 -11.44 41.91 -28.75
C GLN A 7 -10.71 42.39 -27.49
N PHE A 8 -11.37 42.38 -26.33
CA PHE A 8 -10.78 42.69 -25.02
C PHE A 8 -9.64 41.73 -24.61
N LEU A 9 -9.64 40.48 -25.09
CA LEU A 9 -8.57 39.51 -24.80
C LEU A 9 -7.28 39.79 -25.59
N LEU A 10 -7.35 40.55 -26.68
CA LEU A 10 -6.25 40.75 -27.63
C LEU A 10 -5.77 42.21 -27.70
N ASN A 11 -6.42 43.13 -27.00
CA ASN A 11 -6.06 44.55 -27.04
C ASN A 11 -4.88 44.86 -26.11
N ILE A 12 -3.90 45.63 -26.60
CA ILE A 12 -2.62 45.91 -25.91
C ILE A 12 -2.79 46.81 -24.67
N GLU A 13 -3.88 47.58 -24.60
CA GLU A 13 -4.26 48.42 -23.44
C GLU A 13 -5.11 47.68 -22.38
N GLY A 14 -5.55 46.45 -22.65
CA GLY A 14 -6.46 45.66 -21.80
C GLY A 14 -5.80 44.48 -21.08
N ALA A 15 -6.60 43.63 -20.44
CA ALA A 15 -6.20 42.46 -19.64
C ALA A 15 -5.42 41.34 -20.41
N SER A 16 -4.97 41.62 -21.64
CA SER A 16 -4.17 40.73 -22.50
C SER A 16 -2.85 40.34 -21.85
N GLY A 17 -2.17 41.27 -21.16
CA GLY A 17 -0.96 40.95 -20.37
C GLY A 17 -1.23 39.95 -19.25
N GLY A 18 -2.38 40.08 -18.56
CA GLY A 18 -2.80 39.16 -17.51
C GLY A 18 -3.17 37.78 -18.04
N ILE A 19 -3.87 37.72 -19.19
CA ILE A 19 -4.23 36.44 -19.83
C ILE A 19 -2.98 35.71 -20.34
N LEU A 20 -2.01 36.45 -20.90
CA LEU A 20 -0.77 35.90 -21.41
C LEU A 20 0.11 35.38 -20.26
N LEU A 21 0.17 36.10 -19.14
CA LEU A 21 0.87 35.64 -17.93
C LEU A 21 0.21 34.39 -17.35
N LEU A 22 -1.13 34.35 -17.26
CA LEU A 22 -1.88 33.18 -16.80
C LEU A 22 -1.61 31.97 -17.70
N TRP A 23 -1.55 32.18 -19.02
CA TRP A 23 -1.25 31.12 -19.98
C TRP A 23 0.18 30.60 -19.82
N ILE A 24 1.17 31.49 -19.69
CA ILE A 24 2.58 31.12 -19.45
C ILE A 24 2.72 30.36 -18.12
N VAL A 25 2.11 30.84 -17.04
CA VAL A 25 2.16 30.16 -15.74
C VAL A 25 1.42 28.82 -15.79
N GLY A 26 0.27 28.77 -16.45
CA GLY A 26 -0.52 27.54 -16.60
C GLY A 26 0.23 26.46 -17.38
N VAL A 27 0.85 26.82 -18.49
CA VAL A 27 1.54 25.86 -19.35
C VAL A 27 2.96 25.57 -18.88
N CYS A 28 3.71 26.57 -18.40
CA CYS A 28 5.11 26.41 -18.03
C CYS A 28 5.29 25.88 -16.60
N ILE A 29 4.34 26.12 -15.68
CA ILE A 29 4.46 25.70 -14.28
C ILE A 29 3.44 24.63 -13.95
N LEU A 30 2.14 24.91 -14.16
CA LEU A 30 1.09 23.95 -13.74
C LEU A 30 1.14 22.66 -14.56
N LEU A 31 1.30 22.74 -15.89
CA LEU A 31 1.33 21.55 -16.73
C LEU A 31 2.47 20.58 -16.37
N PRO A 32 3.77 20.98 -16.33
CA PRO A 32 4.83 20.05 -15.96
C PRO A 32 4.71 19.56 -14.51
N LEU A 33 4.18 20.38 -13.60
CA LEU A 33 3.93 19.95 -12.22
C LEU A 33 2.84 18.88 -12.14
N VAL A 34 1.73 19.05 -12.85
CA VAL A 34 0.66 18.04 -12.90
C VAL A 34 1.15 16.75 -13.56
N VAL A 35 1.89 16.86 -14.67
CA VAL A 35 2.49 15.69 -15.34
C VAL A 35 3.46 14.98 -14.40
N ALA A 36 4.31 15.71 -13.68
CA ALA A 36 5.24 15.12 -12.72
C ALA A 36 4.50 14.41 -11.57
N VAL A 37 3.46 15.03 -11.00
CA VAL A 37 2.66 14.43 -9.93
C VAL A 37 1.95 13.17 -10.43
N VAL A 38 1.27 13.21 -11.58
CA VAL A 38 0.59 12.02 -12.14
C VAL A 38 1.59 10.92 -12.45
N TYR A 39 2.73 11.25 -13.08
CA TYR A 39 3.77 10.29 -13.41
C TYR A 39 4.36 9.64 -12.15
N LEU A 40 4.74 10.43 -11.14
CA LEU A 40 5.31 9.91 -9.90
C LEU A 40 4.29 9.14 -9.07
N SER A 41 3.06 9.65 -8.94
CA SER A 41 2.02 9.02 -8.10
C SER A 41 1.44 7.75 -8.71
N LYS A 42 1.27 7.70 -10.04
CA LYS A 42 0.59 6.57 -10.70
C LYS A 42 1.56 5.66 -11.45
N SER A 43 2.51 6.22 -12.20
CA SER A 43 3.36 5.45 -13.10
C SER A 43 4.63 4.91 -12.44
N SER A 44 5.19 5.62 -11.46
CA SER A 44 6.43 5.19 -10.80
C SER A 44 6.20 4.25 -9.61
N LYS A 45 4.95 4.13 -9.12
CA LYS A 45 4.66 3.35 -7.92
C LYS A 45 4.58 1.84 -8.22
N TYR A 46 4.04 1.47 -9.37
CA TYR A 46 3.77 0.08 -9.76
C TYR A 46 4.63 -0.33 -10.96
N THR A 47 5.15 -1.55 -10.92
CA THR A 47 5.86 -2.19 -12.04
C THR A 47 4.88 -2.68 -13.11
N GLY A 48 5.39 -3.21 -14.24
CA GLY A 48 4.57 -3.75 -15.34
C GLY A 48 3.61 -4.89 -14.95
N ASN A 49 3.82 -5.52 -13.80
CA ASN A 49 2.97 -6.57 -13.24
C ASN A 49 2.01 -6.05 -12.16
N ASN A 50 1.79 -4.72 -12.04
CA ASN A 50 0.97 -4.07 -11.01
C ASN A 50 1.44 -4.30 -9.56
N VAL A 51 2.70 -4.71 -9.36
CA VAL A 51 3.32 -4.87 -8.04
C VAL A 51 4.15 -3.63 -7.70
N MET A 52 4.07 -3.16 -6.47
CA MET A 52 4.85 -1.99 -6.04
C MET A 52 6.37 -2.27 -6.13
N HIS A 53 7.16 -1.31 -6.61
CA HIS A 53 8.62 -1.47 -6.69
C HIS A 53 9.27 -1.81 -5.34
N GLN A 54 8.69 -1.31 -4.25
CA GLN A 54 9.14 -1.61 -2.88
C GLN A 54 8.87 -3.06 -2.48
N THR A 55 7.77 -3.66 -2.94
CA THR A 55 7.48 -5.09 -2.74
C THR A 55 8.51 -5.94 -3.47
N LEU A 56 8.85 -5.58 -4.72
CA LEU A 56 9.84 -6.32 -5.51
C LEU A 56 11.22 -6.27 -4.84
N SER A 57 11.67 -5.10 -4.37
CA SER A 57 12.96 -4.98 -3.68
C SER A 57 12.97 -5.76 -2.36
N ALA A 58 11.87 -5.74 -1.60
CA ALA A 58 11.72 -6.53 -0.39
C ALA A 58 11.82 -8.03 -0.70
N TYR A 59 11.08 -8.51 -1.71
CA TYR A 59 11.10 -9.92 -2.11
C TYR A 59 12.48 -10.34 -2.59
N TYR A 60 13.17 -9.52 -3.38
CA TYR A 60 14.53 -9.82 -3.80
C TYR A 60 15.49 -9.96 -2.61
N TYR A 61 15.37 -9.11 -1.59
CA TYR A 61 16.21 -9.17 -0.41
C TYR A 61 15.92 -10.39 0.49
N PHE A 62 14.64 -10.77 0.62
CA PHE A 62 14.23 -11.85 1.51
C PHE A 62 14.18 -13.24 0.84
N MET A 63 14.12 -13.32 -0.48
CA MET A 63 14.09 -14.58 -1.23
C MET A 63 15.49 -15.19 -1.31
N LYS A 64 15.67 -16.35 -0.67
CA LYS A 64 16.91 -17.14 -0.73
C LYS A 64 16.70 -18.36 -1.62
N PRO A 65 17.73 -18.86 -2.33
CA PRO A 65 17.60 -20.01 -3.24
C PRO A 65 17.24 -21.33 -2.53
N SER A 66 17.46 -21.44 -1.22
CA SER A 66 17.12 -22.61 -0.41
C SER A 66 15.98 -22.35 0.60
N LEU A 67 15.06 -21.45 0.26
CA LEU A 67 13.97 -21.10 1.17
C LEU A 67 13.02 -22.30 1.37
N ALA A 68 12.77 -22.66 2.63
CA ALA A 68 11.75 -23.65 2.95
C ALA A 68 10.36 -23.10 2.57
N PRO A 69 9.43 -23.94 2.09
CA PRO A 69 8.06 -23.52 1.76
C PRO A 69 7.36 -22.81 2.92
N SER A 70 7.64 -23.20 4.16
CA SER A 70 7.13 -22.54 5.37
C SER A 70 7.57 -21.07 5.48
N LYS A 71 8.77 -20.73 5.02
CA LYS A 71 9.32 -19.37 5.06
C LYS A 71 8.90 -18.51 3.87
N VAL A 72 8.29 -19.09 2.84
CA VAL A 72 7.71 -18.33 1.73
C VAL A 72 6.59 -17.43 2.23
N MET A 73 5.81 -17.90 3.21
CA MET A 73 4.74 -17.11 3.81
C MET A 73 5.28 -15.85 4.50
N ASP A 74 6.33 -16.00 5.31
CA ASP A 74 7.02 -14.88 5.99
C ASP A 74 7.59 -13.84 5.00
N VAL A 75 7.93 -14.25 3.77
CA VAL A 75 8.38 -13.34 2.70
C VAL A 75 7.17 -12.66 2.05
N LEU A 76 6.11 -13.40 1.77
CA LEU A 76 4.90 -12.89 1.11
C LEU A 76 4.29 -11.72 1.88
N ILE A 77 4.19 -11.85 3.21
CA ILE A 77 3.62 -10.83 4.11
C ILE A 77 4.40 -9.52 4.07
N LYS A 78 5.70 -9.53 3.71
CA LYS A 78 6.53 -8.31 3.66
C LYS A 78 6.28 -7.42 2.43
N ALA A 79 5.19 -7.65 1.70
CA ALA A 79 4.80 -6.74 0.63
C ALA A 79 4.49 -5.34 1.19
N ALA A 80 4.97 -4.31 0.50
CA ALA A 80 4.70 -2.93 0.87
C ALA A 80 3.22 -2.56 0.71
N GLU A 81 2.50 -3.27 -0.16
CA GLU A 81 1.06 -3.09 -0.42
C GLU A 81 0.22 -3.33 0.84
N TYR A 82 0.63 -4.30 1.67
CA TYR A 82 -0.06 -4.58 2.93
C TYR A 82 0.11 -3.48 3.97
N MET A 83 1.09 -2.59 3.82
CA MET A 83 1.24 -1.43 4.71
C MET A 83 0.15 -0.38 4.50
N GLU A 84 -0.57 -0.42 3.38
CA GLU A 84 -1.69 0.49 3.09
C GLU A 84 -3.00 0.07 3.76
N ILE A 85 -3.06 -1.15 4.32
CA ILE A 85 -4.24 -1.66 5.01
C ILE A 85 -4.50 -0.83 6.28
N PRO A 86 -5.74 -0.31 6.46
CA PRO A 86 -6.05 0.50 7.62
C PRO A 86 -5.98 -0.34 8.92
N ILE A 87 -5.32 0.23 9.93
CA ILE A 87 -5.20 -0.36 11.26
C ILE A 87 -6.16 0.39 12.18
N ARG A 88 -7.26 -0.24 12.56
CA ARG A 88 -8.23 0.36 13.48
C ARG A 88 -7.92 -0.08 14.89
N ARG A 89 -8.17 0.78 15.88
CA ARG A 89 -8.00 0.43 17.31
C ARG A 89 -9.01 -0.61 17.78
N SER A 90 -10.17 -0.68 17.13
CA SER A 90 -11.20 -1.70 17.32
C SER A 90 -10.74 -3.12 16.94
N ASP A 91 -9.72 -3.23 16.09
CA ASP A 91 -9.23 -4.52 15.59
C ASP A 91 -8.35 -5.25 16.62
N GLY A 92 -7.95 -4.60 17.72
CA GLY A 92 -7.01 -5.18 18.69
C GLY A 92 -7.52 -6.47 19.36
N GLU A 93 -8.74 -6.44 19.90
CA GLU A 93 -9.35 -7.61 20.53
C GLU A 93 -9.62 -8.77 19.56
N PRO A 94 -10.26 -8.57 18.39
CA PRO A 94 -10.50 -9.67 17.45
C PRO A 94 -9.19 -10.23 16.88
N LEU A 95 -8.17 -9.39 16.67
CA LEU A 95 -6.86 -9.86 16.21
C LEU A 95 -6.15 -10.72 17.26
N GLN A 96 -6.28 -10.39 18.55
CA GLN A 96 -5.73 -11.20 19.63
C GLN A 96 -6.43 -12.56 19.77
N LYS A 97 -7.75 -12.60 19.58
CA LYS A 97 -8.51 -13.87 19.52
C LYS A 97 -8.09 -14.73 18.33
N LEU A 98 -7.93 -14.11 17.16
CA LEU A 98 -7.44 -14.78 15.96
C LEU A 98 -6.02 -15.32 16.14
N PHE A 99 -5.15 -14.53 16.78
CA PHE A 99 -3.80 -14.96 17.13
C PHE A 99 -3.82 -16.23 17.98
N LEU A 100 -4.68 -16.34 18.99
CA LEU A 100 -4.76 -17.55 19.82
C LEU A 100 -5.19 -18.79 19.03
N LEU A 101 -6.12 -18.65 18.08
CA LEU A 101 -6.60 -19.75 17.24
C LEU A 101 -5.55 -20.20 16.23
N VAL A 102 -4.82 -19.24 15.67
CA VAL A 102 -3.94 -19.47 14.52
C VAL A 102 -2.46 -19.63 14.93
N ARG A 103 -2.16 -19.47 16.23
CA ARG A 103 -0.80 -19.59 16.80
C ARG A 103 -0.11 -20.91 16.48
N SER A 104 -0.83 -22.03 16.39
CA SER A 104 -0.26 -23.35 16.11
C SER A 104 0.22 -23.49 14.66
N GLU A 105 -0.35 -22.70 13.76
CA GLU A 105 -0.09 -22.74 12.32
C GLU A 105 0.89 -21.64 11.89
N LEU A 106 1.10 -20.64 12.75
CA LEU A 106 2.18 -19.69 12.59
C LEU A 106 3.53 -20.43 12.71
N ASN A 107 4.44 -20.18 11.75
CA ASN A 107 5.82 -20.72 11.75
C ASN A 107 6.72 -20.07 12.83
N LEU A 108 6.15 -19.79 14.00
CA LEU A 108 6.88 -19.43 15.20
C LEU A 108 7.55 -20.71 15.70
N ASP A 109 8.85 -20.64 15.98
CA ASP A 109 9.59 -21.74 16.62
C ASP A 109 9.15 -21.86 18.09
N LEU A 110 7.93 -22.36 18.26
CA LEU A 110 7.25 -22.61 19.53
C LEU A 110 8.01 -23.64 20.37
N LYS A 111 8.87 -24.44 19.72
CA LYS A 111 9.62 -25.53 20.34
C LYS A 111 10.84 -25.02 21.10
N ASN A 112 11.49 -23.97 20.60
CA ASN A 112 12.73 -23.46 21.20
C ASN A 112 12.54 -22.15 21.98
N ASN A 113 11.70 -21.19 21.54
CA ASN A 113 11.49 -19.96 22.30
C ASN A 113 10.16 -19.21 22.01
N PRO A 114 9.02 -19.68 22.56
CA PRO A 114 7.71 -19.15 22.22
C PRO A 114 7.50 -17.70 22.65
N LYS A 115 8.09 -17.24 23.76
CA LYS A 115 7.87 -15.86 24.27
C LYS A 115 8.68 -14.82 23.50
N GLN A 116 9.90 -15.17 23.09
CA GLN A 116 10.76 -14.25 22.35
C GLN A 116 10.28 -14.07 20.90
N GLU A 117 9.85 -15.15 20.24
CA GLU A 117 9.31 -15.08 18.89
C GLU A 117 7.96 -14.35 18.85
N GLN A 118 7.09 -14.56 19.85
CA GLN A 118 5.86 -13.76 20.00
C GLN A 118 6.18 -12.27 20.21
N ALA A 119 7.15 -11.94 21.06
CA ALA A 119 7.53 -10.54 21.27
C ALA A 119 8.12 -9.90 20.01
N LYS A 120 8.86 -10.65 19.18
CA LYS A 120 9.36 -10.16 17.88
C LYS A 120 8.22 -9.94 16.90
N PHE A 121 7.26 -10.86 16.85
CA PHE A 121 6.07 -10.78 16.00
C PHE A 121 5.26 -9.52 16.28
N TRP A 122 4.89 -9.27 17.55
CA TRP A 122 4.15 -8.07 17.94
C TRP A 122 4.94 -6.76 17.83
N LYS A 123 6.29 -6.83 17.75
CA LYS A 123 7.16 -5.66 17.50
C LYS A 123 7.23 -5.26 16.02
N GLN A 124 6.72 -6.08 15.10
CA GLN A 124 6.67 -5.74 13.67
C GLN A 124 5.61 -4.69 13.38
N HIS A 125 5.61 -4.16 12.16
CA HIS A 125 4.57 -3.22 11.73
C HIS A 125 3.18 -3.85 11.89
N PRO A 126 2.24 -3.18 12.57
CA PRO A 126 0.96 -3.77 12.92
C PRO A 126 0.09 -4.15 11.71
N ALA A 127 0.29 -3.50 10.54
CA ALA A 127 -0.36 -3.88 9.29
C ALA A 127 0.13 -5.25 8.77
N LEU A 128 1.44 -5.53 8.91
CA LEU A 128 2.02 -6.81 8.51
C LEU A 128 1.52 -7.93 9.41
N VAL A 129 1.48 -7.68 10.73
CA VAL A 129 0.92 -8.61 11.73
C VAL A 129 -0.55 -8.92 11.44
N LYS A 130 -1.35 -7.89 11.14
CA LYS A 130 -2.76 -8.04 10.76
C LYS A 130 -2.91 -8.91 9.51
N THR A 131 -2.10 -8.66 8.50
CA THR A 131 -2.14 -9.39 7.23
C THR A 131 -1.72 -10.85 7.39
N GLU A 132 -0.65 -11.12 8.14
CA GLU A 132 -0.20 -12.48 8.44
C GLU A 132 -1.30 -13.30 9.08
N LEU A 133 -1.99 -12.72 10.07
CA LEU A 133 -3.08 -13.37 10.77
C LEU A 133 -4.30 -13.58 9.88
N LEU A 134 -4.62 -12.62 9.01
CA LEU A 134 -5.73 -12.75 8.05
C LEU A 134 -5.46 -13.83 6.99
N ILE A 135 -4.26 -13.86 6.41
CA ILE A 135 -3.93 -14.89 5.41
C ILE A 135 -3.87 -16.26 6.06
N GLN A 136 -3.30 -16.38 7.27
CA GLN A 136 -3.26 -17.66 7.95
C GLN A 136 -4.67 -18.14 8.35
N ALA A 137 -5.56 -17.24 8.79
CA ALA A 137 -6.98 -17.55 9.01
C ALA A 137 -7.70 -18.01 7.74
N HIS A 138 -7.30 -17.48 6.58
CA HIS A 138 -7.80 -17.94 5.29
C HIS A 138 -7.32 -19.36 4.96
N LEU A 139 -6.03 -19.64 5.16
CA LEU A 139 -5.44 -20.95 4.93
C LEU A 139 -6.05 -22.03 5.83
N THR A 140 -6.38 -21.69 7.08
CA THR A 140 -7.05 -22.60 8.03
C THR A 140 -8.57 -22.67 7.87
N ARG A 141 -9.15 -21.88 6.94
CA ARG A 141 -10.60 -21.76 6.71
C ARG A 141 -11.39 -21.26 7.93
N GLU A 142 -10.75 -20.55 8.84
CA GLU A 142 -11.37 -19.96 10.04
C GLU A 142 -12.01 -18.58 9.77
N THR A 143 -12.33 -18.29 8.50
CA THR A 143 -12.83 -16.98 8.04
C THR A 143 -14.23 -16.65 8.52
N THR A 144 -14.97 -17.63 9.03
CA THR A 144 -16.32 -17.45 9.61
C THR A 144 -16.29 -16.79 11.00
N THR A 145 -15.14 -16.79 11.66
CA THR A 145 -14.95 -16.18 13.00
C THR A 145 -14.54 -14.70 12.93
N LEU A 146 -14.31 -14.17 11.72
CA LEU A 146 -13.87 -12.80 11.50
C LEU A 146 -15.02 -11.81 11.69
N THR A 147 -14.75 -10.72 12.41
CA THR A 147 -15.62 -9.54 12.48
C THR A 147 -15.88 -9.00 11.07
N PRO A 148 -17.07 -8.46 10.75
CA PRO A 148 -17.38 -7.92 9.42
C PRO A 148 -16.37 -6.89 8.89
N GLU A 149 -15.75 -6.10 9.78
CA GLU A 149 -14.68 -5.16 9.40
C GLU A 149 -13.38 -5.85 8.95
N LEU A 150 -12.97 -6.91 9.65
CA LEU A 150 -11.82 -7.73 9.25
C LEU A 150 -12.12 -8.54 8.00
N GLN A 151 -13.39 -8.90 7.77
CA GLN A 151 -13.83 -9.54 6.55
C GLN A 151 -13.78 -8.60 5.33
N SER A 152 -14.01 -7.29 5.51
CA SER A 152 -13.77 -6.32 4.43
C SER A 152 -12.30 -6.13 4.12
N ASP A 153 -11.43 -6.18 5.15
CA ASP A 153 -9.98 -6.04 4.96
C ASP A 153 -9.34 -7.32 4.39
N TYR A 154 -10.01 -8.46 4.55
CA TYR A 154 -9.62 -9.74 3.95
C TYR A 154 -9.94 -9.84 2.44
N LYS A 155 -10.99 -9.15 1.98
CA LYS A 155 -11.45 -9.19 0.58
C LYS A 155 -10.64 -8.29 -0.32
#